data_AF-E3GD52-F1
#
_entry.id   AF-E3GD52-F1
#
_cell.length_a   1.000
_cell.length_b   1.000
_cell.length_c   1.000
_cell.angle_alpha   90.00
_cell.angle_beta   90.00
_cell.angle_gamma   90.00
#
_symmetry.space_group_name_H-M   'P 1'
#
loop_
_entity.id
_entity.type
_entity.pdbx_description
1 polymer ?
#
loop_
_entity_poly.entity_id
_entity_poly.type
_entity_poly.pdbx_seq_one_letter_code
_entity_poly.pdbx_strand_id
1 'polypeptide(L)'
;MTKYLTSLYLLLFLITGISLTWFYHIWKSKPYDRETCAISSVVFQGDKRADISIVFTYELKLKTGVVSISGTYSRDNKVIGLIRRDVSYTWTENKDSFQFYSVKTAKIANNDTISDAELSELVPDFYVYPQRKILYSILDQGPRGYLFTIGKRPVFFCVKL
;
A
#
# COMPACT_ATOMS: atom_id res chain seq x y z
N MET A 1 -60.35 -20.71 -3.87
CA MET A 1 -59.14 -20.98 -3.04
C MET A 1 -57.85 -21.11 -3.85
N THR A 2 -57.85 -21.73 -5.04
CA THR A 2 -56.65 -21.97 -5.86
C THR A 2 -55.94 -20.71 -6.36
N LYS A 3 -56.67 -19.66 -6.78
CA LYS A 3 -56.07 -18.39 -7.27
C LYS A 3 -55.25 -17.64 -6.20
N TYR A 4 -55.67 -17.72 -4.93
CA TYR A 4 -54.97 -17.10 -3.81
C TYR A 4 -53.70 -17.87 -3.44
N LEU A 5 -53.73 -19.20 -3.48
CA LEU A 5 -52.53 -20.03 -3.33
C LEU A 5 -51.52 -19.77 -4.45
N THR A 6 -51.95 -19.72 -5.71
CA THR A 6 -51.04 -19.42 -6.83
C THR A 6 -50.44 -18.02 -6.72
N SER A 7 -51.21 -17.03 -6.27
CA SER A 7 -50.70 -15.68 -6.01
C SER A 7 -49.69 -15.65 -4.85
N LEU A 8 -49.91 -16.46 -3.81
CA LEU A 8 -49.00 -16.58 -2.68
C LEU A 8 -47.65 -17.19 -3.10
N TYR A 9 -47.68 -18.27 -3.90
CA TYR A 9 -46.45 -18.89 -4.42
C TYR A 9 -45.64 -17.95 -5.31
N LEU A 10 -46.31 -17.15 -6.15
CA LEU A 10 -45.64 -16.15 -6.99
C LEU A 10 -44.94 -15.08 -6.14
N LEU A 11 -45.59 -14.62 -5.06
CA LEU A 11 -45.02 -13.64 -4.14
C LEU A 11 -43.80 -14.21 -3.40
N LEU A 12 -43.89 -15.46 -2.95
CA LEU A 12 -42.79 -16.15 -2.28
C LEU A 12 -41.58 -16.29 -3.22
N PHE A 13 -41.81 -16.65 -4.48
CA PHE A 13 -40.75 -16.78 -5.48
C PHE A 13 -40.05 -15.44 -5.75
N LEU A 14 -40.82 -14.34 -5.86
CA LEU A 14 -40.27 -12.99 -6.01
C LEU A 14 -39.42 -12.58 -4.82
N ILE A 15 -39.88 -12.82 -3.59
CA ILE A 15 -39.13 -12.48 -2.37
C ILE A 15 -37.83 -13.29 -2.29
N THR A 16 -37.86 -14.59 -2.64
CA THR A 16 -36.65 -15.42 -2.67
C THR A 16 -35.66 -14.96 -3.73
N GLY A 17 -36.14 -14.57 -4.92
CA GLY A 17 -35.31 -14.03 -5.99
C GLY A 17 -34.59 -12.75 -5.56
N ILE A 18 -35.33 -11.79 -5.00
CA ILE A 18 -34.77 -10.51 -4.50
C ILE A 18 -33.72 -10.78 -3.40
N SER A 19 -34.04 -11.66 -2.45
CA SER A 19 -33.13 -12.01 -1.35
C SER A 19 -31.83 -12.65 -1.86
N LEU A 20 -31.92 -13.56 -2.83
CA LEU A 20 -30.76 -14.20 -3.45
C LEU A 20 -29.88 -13.18 -4.20
N THR A 21 -30.47 -12.27 -4.98
CA THR A 21 -29.72 -11.21 -5.65
C THR A 21 -29.06 -10.24 -4.68
N TRP A 22 -29.74 -9.88 -3.58
CA TRP A 22 -29.18 -9.01 -2.55
C TRP A 22 -28.01 -9.68 -1.83
N PHE A 23 -28.15 -10.96 -1.47
CA PHE A 23 -27.09 -11.74 -0.85
C PHE A 23 -25.89 -11.92 -1.79
N TYR A 24 -26.14 -12.20 -3.07
CA TYR A 24 -25.10 -12.28 -4.10
C TYR A 24 -24.36 -10.94 -4.25
N HIS A 25 -25.07 -9.82 -4.25
CA HIS A 25 -24.46 -8.49 -4.29
C HIS A 25 -23.60 -8.23 -3.06
N ILE A 26 -24.07 -8.55 -1.84
CA ILE A 26 -23.29 -8.38 -0.60
C ILE A 26 -22.02 -9.25 -0.62
N TRP A 27 -22.13 -10.47 -1.14
CA TRP A 27 -20.99 -11.38 -1.22
C TRP A 27 -19.95 -10.92 -2.24
N LYS A 28 -20.39 -10.45 -3.40
CA LYS A 28 -19.54 -9.90 -4.46
C LYS A 28 -19.00 -8.51 -4.11
N SER A 29 -19.72 -7.74 -3.31
CA SER A 29 -19.30 -6.41 -2.84
C SER A 29 -18.38 -6.48 -1.63
N LYS A 30 -17.88 -7.66 -1.21
CA LYS A 30 -16.70 -7.71 -0.36
C LYS A 30 -15.61 -6.97 -1.14
N PRO A 31 -15.18 -5.78 -0.68
CA PRO A 31 -14.13 -5.08 -1.39
C PRO A 31 -12.96 -6.03 -1.47
N TYR A 32 -12.38 -6.11 -2.66
CA TYR A 32 -11.00 -6.50 -2.77
C TYR A 32 -10.29 -5.41 -1.94
N ASP A 33 -9.96 -5.68 -0.67
CA ASP A 33 -9.45 -4.69 0.31
C ASP A 33 -8.00 -4.29 -0.06
N ARG A 34 -7.75 -4.06 -1.35
CA ARG A 34 -6.53 -3.55 -1.92
C ARG A 34 -6.68 -2.06 -2.03
N GLU A 35 -5.99 -1.40 -1.12
CA GLU A 35 -5.91 0.04 -1.08
C GLU A 35 -4.52 0.44 -1.57
N THR A 36 -4.43 1.63 -2.16
CA THR A 36 -3.17 2.18 -2.64
C THR A 36 -2.99 3.60 -2.15
N CYS A 37 -1.78 3.95 -1.75
CA CYS A 37 -1.44 5.33 -1.46
C CYS A 37 -0.05 5.70 -2.00
N ALA A 38 0.13 6.97 -2.39
CA ALA A 38 1.33 7.47 -3.03
C ALA A 38 1.95 8.63 -2.25
N ILE A 39 3.28 8.71 -2.32
CA ILE A 39 4.12 9.72 -1.68
C ILE A 39 5.11 10.21 -2.73
N SER A 40 5.38 11.51 -2.73
CA SER A 40 6.52 12.08 -3.44
C SER A 40 7.36 12.90 -2.46
N SER A 41 8.65 12.62 -2.41
CA SER A 41 9.57 13.26 -1.48
C SER A 41 10.94 13.49 -2.10
N VAL A 42 11.69 14.43 -1.53
CA VAL A 42 13.10 14.66 -1.88
C VAL A 42 13.91 14.46 -0.61
N VAL A 43 14.92 13.61 -0.68
CA VAL A 43 15.80 13.27 0.44
C VAL A 43 17.21 13.75 0.16
N PHE A 44 17.84 14.37 1.15
CA PHE A 44 19.19 14.92 1.05
C PHE A 44 20.10 14.35 2.13
N GLN A 45 21.36 14.08 1.76
CA GLN A 45 22.43 13.77 2.71
C GLN A 45 23.77 14.22 2.13
N GLY A 46 24.32 15.32 2.64
CA GLY A 46 25.53 15.92 2.07
C GLY A 46 25.33 16.35 0.62
N ASP A 47 26.18 15.85 -0.27
CA ASP A 47 26.15 16.04 -1.73
C ASP A 47 25.17 15.12 -2.47
N LYS A 48 24.56 14.17 -1.75
CA LYS A 48 23.63 13.17 -2.29
C LYS A 48 22.19 13.66 -2.18
N ARG A 49 21.42 13.44 -3.24
CA ARG A 49 20.00 13.76 -3.33
C ARG A 49 19.26 12.61 -4.00
N ALA A 50 18.10 12.24 -3.47
CA ALA A 50 17.16 11.36 -4.16
C ALA A 50 15.79 12.02 -4.28
N ASP A 51 15.29 12.08 -5.51
CA ASP A 51 13.92 12.48 -5.82
C ASP A 51 13.10 11.19 -5.94
N ILE A 52 12.22 10.93 -4.96
CA ILE A 52 11.61 9.61 -4.75
C ILE A 52 10.08 9.72 -4.84
N SER A 53 9.50 8.77 -5.56
CA SER A 53 8.08 8.44 -5.51
C SER A 53 7.91 7.05 -4.90
N ILE A 54 7.10 6.96 -3.85
CA ILE A 54 6.80 5.71 -3.13
C ILE A 54 5.31 5.43 -3.29
N VAL A 55 4.96 4.23 -3.74
CA VAL A 55 3.56 3.78 -3.85
C VAL A 55 3.38 2.54 -3.00
N PHE A 56 2.57 2.64 -1.95
CA PHE A 56 2.17 1.52 -1.12
C PHE A 56 0.89 0.90 -1.68
N THR A 57 0.93 -0.38 -2.01
CA THR A 57 -0.25 -1.20 -2.30
C THR A 57 -0.37 -2.24 -1.21
N TYR A 58 -1.53 -2.37 -0.55
CA TYR A 58 -1.68 -3.27 0.59
C TYR A 58 -3.04 -3.95 0.64
N GLU A 59 -3.06 -5.16 1.18
CA GLU A 59 -4.25 -5.98 1.38
C GLU A 59 -4.52 -6.19 2.87
N LEU A 60 -5.53 -5.50 3.41
CA LEU A 60 -5.79 -5.40 4.86
C LEU A 60 -6.04 -6.77 5.52
N LYS A 61 -6.79 -7.66 4.84
CA LYS A 61 -7.11 -9.00 5.36
C LYS A 61 -5.90 -9.89 5.51
N LEU A 62 -5.01 -9.87 4.52
CA LEU A 62 -3.82 -10.73 4.49
C LEU A 62 -2.63 -10.11 5.23
N LYS A 63 -2.70 -8.81 5.53
CA LYS A 63 -1.59 -8.04 6.12
C LYS A 63 -0.31 -8.12 5.29
N THR A 64 -0.49 -8.07 3.98
CA THR A 64 0.59 -8.11 2.99
C THR A 64 0.49 -6.93 2.03
N GLY A 65 1.62 -6.52 1.47
CA GLY A 65 1.66 -5.44 0.51
C GLY A 65 2.92 -5.44 -0.34
N VAL A 66 2.93 -4.52 -1.29
CA VAL A 66 4.10 -4.19 -2.11
C VAL A 66 4.28 -2.68 -2.03
N VAL A 67 5.50 -2.25 -1.72
CA VAL A 67 5.88 -0.85 -1.85
C VAL A 67 6.80 -0.69 -3.05
N SER A 68 6.34 0.09 -4.03
CA SER A 68 7.13 0.45 -5.20
C SER A 68 7.85 1.76 -4.93
N ILE A 69 9.18 1.72 -4.90
CA ILE A 69 10.04 2.90 -4.80
C ILE A 69 10.62 3.20 -6.18
N SER A 70 10.51 4.45 -6.60
CA SER A 70 11.08 4.89 -7.87
C SER A 70 11.61 6.31 -7.79
N GLY A 71 12.54 6.67 -8.66
CA GLY A 71 13.12 8.00 -8.60
C GLY A 71 14.46 8.15 -9.29
N THR A 72 15.11 9.28 -9.03
CA THR A 72 16.46 9.59 -9.49
C THR A 72 17.38 9.80 -8.31
N TYR A 73 18.60 9.30 -8.42
CA TYR A 73 19.68 9.59 -7.48
C TYR A 73 20.67 10.55 -8.11
N SER A 74 20.98 11.62 -7.40
CA SER A 74 21.91 12.65 -7.82
C SER A 74 23.06 12.80 -6.83
N ARG A 75 24.25 13.10 -7.35
CA ARG A 75 25.43 13.51 -6.59
C ARG A 75 26.01 14.75 -7.25
N ASP A 76 26.38 15.76 -6.47
CA ASP A 76 26.87 17.05 -6.99
C ASP A 76 25.93 17.68 -8.04
N ASN A 77 24.62 17.64 -7.76
CA ASN A 77 23.54 18.10 -8.65
C ASN A 77 23.48 17.42 -10.03
N LYS A 78 24.15 16.27 -10.23
CA LYS A 78 24.05 15.47 -11.45
C LYS A 78 23.35 14.15 -11.15
N VAL A 79 22.36 13.80 -11.96
CA VAL A 79 21.71 12.49 -11.89
C VAL A 79 22.72 11.42 -12.30
N ILE A 80 23.07 10.52 -11.38
CA ILE A 80 24.02 9.43 -11.62
C ILE A 80 23.33 8.07 -11.68
N GLY A 81 22.04 7.99 -11.36
CA GLY A 81 21.29 6.75 -11.57
C GLY A 81 19.80 6.85 -11.26
N LEU A 82 19.14 5.73 -11.54
CA LEU A 82 17.71 5.54 -11.40
C LEU A 82 17.44 4.55 -10.26
N ILE A 83 16.32 4.79 -9.58
CA ILE A 83 15.78 3.91 -8.54
C ILE A 83 14.49 3.33 -9.10
N ARG A 84 14.34 2.00 -9.07
CA ARG A 84 13.08 1.32 -9.41
C ARG A 84 13.03 -0.07 -8.78
N ARG A 85 12.41 -0.16 -7.60
CA ARG A 85 12.31 -1.41 -6.83
C ARG A 85 10.91 -1.63 -6.30
N ASP A 86 10.56 -2.89 -6.20
CA ASP A 86 9.38 -3.34 -5.49
C ASP A 86 9.80 -4.13 -4.26
N VAL A 87 9.28 -3.73 -3.10
CA VAL A 87 9.52 -4.43 -1.84
C VAL A 87 8.21 -5.06 -1.39
N SER A 88 8.14 -6.38 -1.45
CA SER A 88 7.06 -7.13 -0.83
C SER A 88 7.23 -7.10 0.68
N TYR A 89 6.17 -6.81 1.41
CA TYR A 89 6.21 -6.72 2.87
C TYR A 89 4.98 -7.36 3.51
N THR A 90 5.14 -7.73 4.77
CA THR A 90 4.03 -8.02 5.69
C THR A 90 4.04 -7.03 6.83
N TRP A 91 2.97 -6.96 7.61
CA TRP A 91 2.99 -6.15 8.82
C TRP A 91 2.24 -6.77 9.99
N THR A 92 2.62 -6.34 11.19
CA THR A 92 1.91 -6.60 12.44
C THR A 92 1.49 -5.29 13.07
N GLU A 93 0.35 -5.29 13.76
CA GLU A 93 -0.28 -4.08 14.29
C GLU A 93 -0.40 -4.18 15.81
N ASN A 94 -0.11 -3.08 16.49
CA ASN A 94 -0.38 -2.88 17.90
C ASN A 94 -0.91 -1.47 18.11
N LYS A 95 -2.24 -1.35 18.24
CA LYS A 95 -2.96 -0.06 18.24
C LYS A 95 -2.57 0.74 16.99
N ASP A 96 -2.02 1.94 17.17
CA ASP A 96 -1.62 2.82 16.08
C ASP A 96 -0.21 2.52 15.54
N SER A 97 0.46 1.49 16.07
CA SER A 97 1.82 1.11 15.70
C SER A 97 1.83 -0.07 14.73
N PHE A 98 2.45 0.13 13.58
CA PHE A 98 2.55 -0.81 12.49
C PHE A 98 4.01 -1.18 12.27
N GLN A 99 4.36 -2.42 12.54
CA GLN A 99 5.70 -2.94 12.27
C GLN A 99 5.68 -3.64 10.91
N PHE A 100 6.30 -3.01 9.92
CA PHE A 100 6.44 -3.57 8.58
C PHE A 100 7.70 -4.43 8.52
N TYR A 101 7.63 -5.53 7.77
CA TYR A 101 8.71 -6.47 7.57
C TYR A 101 8.91 -6.75 6.08
N SER A 102 10.08 -6.40 5.55
CA SER A 102 10.40 -6.67 4.15
C SER A 102 10.64 -8.17 3.94
N VAL A 103 9.98 -8.75 2.96
CA VAL A 103 10.08 -10.18 2.62
C VAL A 103 11.00 -10.37 1.43
N LYS A 104 10.80 -9.57 0.39
CA LYS A 104 11.53 -9.66 -0.87
C LYS A 104 11.72 -8.27 -1.45
N THR A 105 12.91 -8.00 -1.97
CA THR A 105 13.20 -6.81 -2.76
C THR A 105 13.50 -7.22 -4.19
N ALA A 106 12.75 -6.70 -5.16
CA ALA A 106 12.95 -6.93 -6.57
C ALA A 106 13.41 -5.62 -7.24
N LYS A 107 14.58 -5.66 -7.88
CA LYS A 107 15.06 -4.56 -8.72
C LYS A 107 14.51 -4.74 -10.13
N ILE A 108 13.94 -3.70 -10.70
CA ILE A 108 13.45 -3.73 -12.07
C ILE A 108 14.64 -3.46 -13.00
N ALA A 109 15.07 -4.49 -13.72
CA ALA A 109 16.22 -4.44 -14.61
C ALA A 109 16.14 -3.27 -15.61
N ASN A 110 17.30 -2.68 -15.93
CA ASN A 110 17.49 -1.48 -16.77
C ASN A 110 16.96 -0.16 -16.20
N ASN A 111 16.14 -0.17 -15.15
CA ASN A 111 15.57 1.04 -14.53
C ASN A 111 15.97 1.22 -13.05
N ASP A 112 16.78 0.31 -12.51
CA ASP A 112 17.44 0.46 -11.22
C ASP A 112 18.96 0.32 -11.42
N THR A 113 19.66 1.46 -11.39
CA THR A 113 21.09 1.52 -11.71
C THR A 113 21.96 1.86 -10.51
N ILE A 114 21.35 2.18 -9.37
CA ILE A 114 22.03 2.55 -8.12
C ILE A 114 22.30 1.32 -7.27
N SER A 115 23.47 1.30 -6.61
CA SER A 115 23.82 0.19 -5.72
C SER A 115 22.96 0.19 -4.44
N ASP A 116 22.84 -0.96 -3.79
CA ASP A 116 22.10 -1.06 -2.52
C ASP A 116 22.75 -0.23 -1.41
N ALA A 117 24.08 -0.23 -1.36
CA ALA A 117 24.85 0.54 -0.40
C ALA A 117 24.55 2.04 -0.53
N GLU A 118 24.61 2.59 -1.74
CA GLU A 118 24.33 4.01 -1.98
C GLU A 118 22.88 4.40 -1.67
N LEU A 119 21.92 3.54 -2.00
CA LEU A 119 20.51 3.82 -1.69
C LEU A 119 20.24 3.76 -0.18
N SER A 120 20.85 2.82 0.54
CA SER A 120 20.67 2.64 1.99
C SER A 120 21.20 3.79 2.85
N GLU A 121 22.01 4.68 2.29
CA GLU A 121 22.43 5.90 2.97
C GLU A 121 21.31 6.94 3.04
N LEU A 122 20.41 6.97 2.05
CA LEU A 122 19.33 7.95 1.93
C LEU A 122 17.97 7.45 2.42
N VAL A 123 17.67 6.17 2.24
CA VAL A 123 16.38 5.60 2.65
C VAL A 123 16.58 4.47 3.65
N PRO A 124 15.59 4.20 4.52
CA PRO A 124 15.69 3.08 5.45
C PRO A 124 15.95 1.75 4.76
N ASP A 125 16.76 0.90 5.40
CA ASP A 125 17.08 -0.48 4.99
C ASP A 125 15.86 -1.31 4.56
N PHE A 126 14.69 -1.05 5.14
CA PHE A 126 13.43 -1.69 4.76
C PHE A 126 13.13 -1.59 3.26
N TYR A 127 13.45 -0.47 2.62
CA TYR A 127 13.22 -0.26 1.19
C TYR A 127 14.31 -0.86 0.29
N VAL A 128 15.41 -1.33 0.88
CA VAL A 128 16.62 -1.74 0.15
C VAL A 128 16.85 -3.25 0.27
N TYR A 129 16.77 -3.79 1.48
CA TYR A 129 17.12 -5.17 1.79
C TYR A 129 15.92 -5.97 2.29
N PRO A 130 15.84 -7.27 1.96
CA PRO A 130 14.86 -8.16 2.57
C PRO A 130 15.19 -8.38 4.06
N GLN A 131 14.20 -8.86 4.81
CA GLN A 131 14.31 -9.21 6.23
C GLN A 131 14.66 -8.01 7.13
N ARG A 132 14.21 -6.83 6.74
CA ARG A 132 14.38 -5.58 7.50
C ARG A 132 13.03 -5.13 8.04
N LYS A 133 13.10 -4.44 9.18
CA LYS A 133 11.92 -3.94 9.88
C LYS A 133 11.90 -2.43 9.85
N ILE A 134 10.71 -1.86 9.74
CA ILE A 134 10.48 -0.45 10.03
C ILE A 134 9.20 -0.32 10.83
N LEU A 135 9.23 0.60 11.81
CA LEU A 135 8.10 0.87 12.68
C LEU A 135 7.49 2.21 12.30
N TYR A 136 6.23 2.21 11.91
CA TYR A 136 5.46 3.41 11.68
C TYR A 136 4.32 3.51 12.68
N SER A 137 3.95 4.73 13.06
CA SER A 137 2.57 4.99 13.44
C SER A 137 1.84 5.58 12.25
N ILE A 138 0.62 5.11 11.98
CA ILE A 138 -0.16 5.53 10.82
C ILE A 138 -1.44 6.19 11.33
N LEU A 139 -1.63 7.46 11.00
CA LEU A 139 -2.80 8.24 11.38
C LEU A 139 -3.68 8.44 10.14
N ASP A 140 -4.94 7.99 10.19
CA ASP A 140 -5.90 8.24 9.12
C ASP A 140 -6.26 9.73 9.06
N GLN A 141 -6.17 10.33 7.87
CA GLN A 141 -6.50 11.73 7.62
C GLN A 141 -7.81 11.86 6.80
N GLY A 142 -8.64 10.81 6.83
CA GLY A 142 -9.93 10.73 6.16
C GLY A 142 -9.75 10.49 4.66
N PRO A 143 -10.52 11.14 3.78
CA PRO A 143 -10.50 10.85 2.35
C PRO A 143 -9.18 11.25 1.66
N ARG A 144 -8.35 12.06 2.33
CA ARG A 144 -7.12 12.61 1.72
C ARG A 144 -5.94 11.65 1.73
N GLY A 145 -5.85 10.76 2.72
CA GLY A 145 -4.65 9.95 2.89
C GLY A 145 -4.36 9.53 4.31
N TYR A 146 -3.11 9.14 4.52
CA TYR A 146 -2.55 8.68 5.77
C TYR A 146 -1.30 9.48 6.13
N LEU A 147 -1.14 9.84 7.40
CA LEU A 147 0.09 10.43 7.90
C LEU A 147 0.94 9.34 8.57
N PHE A 148 2.12 9.08 8.01
CA PHE A 148 3.09 8.14 8.57
C PHE A 148 4.04 8.90 9.50
N THR A 149 4.25 8.37 10.71
CA THR A 149 5.15 8.94 11.70
C THR A 149 6.11 7.88 12.24
N ILE A 150 7.29 8.32 12.70
CA ILE A 150 8.19 7.51 13.53
C ILE A 150 8.25 8.19 14.90
N GLY A 151 7.66 7.52 15.90
CA GLY A 151 7.35 8.17 17.17
C GLY A 151 6.44 9.38 16.93
N LYS A 152 6.87 10.56 17.39
CA LYS A 152 6.12 11.82 17.24
C LYS A 152 6.47 12.62 15.98
N ARG A 153 7.38 12.13 15.13
CA ARG A 153 7.87 12.87 13.97
C ARG A 153 7.15 12.42 12.70
N PRO A 154 6.47 13.31 11.96
CA PRO A 154 5.91 12.97 10.66
C PRO A 154 7.04 12.66 9.67
N VAL A 155 6.89 11.57 8.92
CA VAL A 155 7.87 11.14 7.91
C VAL A 155 7.35 11.48 6.52
N PHE A 156 6.12 11.10 6.21
CA PHE A 156 5.48 11.46 4.95
C PHE A 156 3.95 11.39 5.04
N PHE A 157 3.30 12.13 4.16
CA PHE A 157 1.86 12.03 3.91
C PHE A 157 1.63 11.14 2.68
N CYS A 158 0.88 10.06 2.85
CA CYS A 158 0.54 9.11 1.79
C CYS A 158 -0.87 9.42 1.27
N VAL A 159 -0.95 9.92 0.04
CA VAL A 159 -2.21 10.30 -0.61
C VAL A 159 -2.93 9.05 -1.08
N LYS A 160 -4.20 8.85 -0.70
CA LYS A 160 -5.03 7.75 -1.22
C LYS A 160 -5.25 7.96 -2.73
N LEU A 161 -5.06 6.90 -3.52
CA LEU A 161 -5.29 6.91 -4.98
C LEU A 161 -6.71 6.49 -5.35
#